data_AF-A0A6N8HLL8-F1
#
_entry.id   AF-A0A6N8HLL8-F1
#
_cell.length_a   1.000
_cell.length_b   1.000
_cell.length_c   1.000
_cell.angle_alpha   90.00
_cell.angle_beta   90.00
_cell.angle_gamma   90.00
#
_symmetry.space_group_name_H-M   'P 1'
#
loop_
_entity.id
_entity.type
_entity.pdbx_description
1 polymer ?
#
loop_
_entity_poly.entity_id
_entity_poly.type
_entity_poly.pdbx_seq_one_letter_code
_entity_poly.pdbx_strand_id
1 'polypeptide(L)'
;MKLGVFTVLFSGKTLDDMLDGVRDIGLEAVEIGTGGNPGNDFCNLDELLESADKRKAYLDKIESRGLSISAFSCHDNPVSPDKAHAEKAHETFVKTVKLASLMGVPVVNTFSGTPGSHEGSKYPNWPVTLGQLNTAIF
;
A
#
# COMPACT_ATOMS: atom_id res chain seq x y z
N MET A 1 -7.37 10.21 -20.72
CA MET A 1 -6.92 9.04 -19.95
C MET A 1 -5.64 9.45 -19.27
N LYS A 2 -5.52 9.31 -17.94
CA LYS A 2 -4.31 9.70 -17.20
C LYS A 2 -3.31 8.56 -17.18
N LEU A 3 -2.02 8.85 -17.32
CA LEU A 3 -0.95 7.89 -17.07
C LEU A 3 -0.45 8.03 -15.63
N GLY A 4 -0.20 6.90 -14.97
CA GLY A 4 0.26 6.89 -13.58
C GLY A 4 1.28 5.80 -13.30
N VAL A 5 1.86 5.85 -12.11
CA VAL A 5 2.90 4.90 -11.67
C VAL A 5 2.63 4.42 -10.26
N PHE A 6 2.96 3.15 -10.03
CA PHE A 6 3.04 2.59 -8.70
C PHE A 6 4.35 3.01 -8.03
N THR A 7 4.24 3.81 -6.98
CA THR A 7 5.35 4.58 -6.42
C THR A 7 6.40 3.74 -5.68
N VAL A 8 6.17 2.44 -5.48
CA VAL A 8 7.14 1.51 -4.87
C VAL A 8 8.52 1.54 -5.56
N LEU A 9 8.55 1.84 -6.87
CA LEU A 9 9.79 1.96 -7.65
C LEU A 9 10.70 3.12 -7.19
N PHE A 10 10.19 4.04 -6.38
CA PHE A 10 10.90 5.19 -5.86
C PHE A 10 11.38 5.00 -4.41
N SER A 11 11.27 3.79 -3.84
CA SER A 11 11.67 3.51 -2.44
C SER A 11 13.07 4.06 -2.13
N GLY A 12 13.21 4.63 -0.93
CA GLY A 12 14.41 5.35 -0.49
C GLY A 12 14.44 6.85 -0.83
N LYS A 13 13.48 7.37 -1.60
CA LYS A 13 13.28 8.81 -1.79
C LYS A 13 12.36 9.42 -0.74
N THR A 14 12.36 10.75 -0.65
CA THR A 14 11.32 11.47 0.08
C THR A 14 10.03 11.55 -0.76
N LEU A 15 8.89 11.85 -0.12
CA LEU A 15 7.63 12.10 -0.83
C LEU A 15 7.78 13.19 -1.89
N ASP A 16 8.44 14.30 -1.55
CA ASP A 16 8.59 15.44 -2.46
C ASP A 16 9.46 15.07 -3.67
N ASP A 17 10.61 14.41 -3.46
CA ASP A 17 11.47 13.94 -4.56
C ASP A 17 10.77 12.94 -5.48
N MET A 18 9.93 12.07 -4.90
CA MET A 18 9.13 11.12 -5.68
C MET A 18 8.11 11.86 -6.54
N LEU A 19 7.32 12.77 -5.96
CA LEU A 19 6.29 13.51 -6.70
C LEU A 19 6.90 14.40 -7.79
N ASP A 20 8.03 15.06 -7.51
CA ASP A 20 8.75 15.85 -8.51
C ASP A 20 9.27 14.97 -9.65
N GLY A 21 9.84 13.80 -9.35
CA GLY A 21 10.27 12.85 -10.37
C GLY A 21 9.12 12.32 -11.24
N VAL A 22 7.96 12.01 -10.64
CA VAL A 22 6.76 11.56 -11.38
C VAL A 22 6.26 12.64 -12.33
N ARG A 23 6.17 13.89 -11.86
CA ARG A 23 5.79 15.05 -12.67
C ARG A 23 6.77 15.26 -13.83
N ASP A 24 8.07 15.22 -13.56
CA ASP A 24 9.09 15.53 -14.56
C ASP A 24 9.14 14.50 -15.71
N ILE A 25 8.71 13.26 -15.45
CA ILE A 25 8.54 12.20 -16.47
C ILE A 25 7.22 12.38 -17.26
N GLY A 26 6.36 13.31 -16.86
CA GLY A 26 5.09 13.62 -17.54
C GLY A 26 3.92 12.73 -17.14
N LEU A 27 3.99 12.07 -15.97
CA LEU A 27 2.89 11.30 -15.42
C LEU A 27 1.93 12.20 -14.62
N GLU A 28 0.68 11.74 -14.47
CA GLU A 28 -0.43 12.54 -13.94
C GLU A 28 -1.08 11.90 -12.70
N ALA A 29 -0.70 10.68 -12.37
CA ALA A 29 -1.27 9.94 -11.25
C ALA A 29 -0.24 9.07 -10.51
N VAL A 30 -0.46 8.92 -9.21
CA VAL A 30 0.34 8.06 -8.34
C VAL A 30 -0.54 7.02 -7.65
N GLU A 31 -0.05 5.79 -7.62
CA GLU A 31 -0.53 4.73 -6.74
C GLU A 31 0.42 4.61 -5.54
N ILE A 32 -0.12 4.72 -4.34
CA ILE A 32 0.66 4.92 -3.12
C ILE A 32 0.49 3.73 -2.17
N GLY A 33 1.61 3.17 -1.73
CA GLY A 33 1.65 2.12 -0.70
C GLY A 33 1.23 2.64 0.67
N THR A 34 0.34 1.92 1.35
CA THR A 34 -0.12 2.26 2.71
C THR A 34 0.31 1.23 3.76
N GLY A 35 1.00 0.16 3.36
CA GLY A 35 1.50 -0.92 4.22
C GLY A 35 1.68 -2.23 3.45
N GLY A 36 1.96 -3.31 4.17
CA GLY A 36 2.22 -4.63 3.58
C GLY A 36 3.44 -4.60 2.66
N ASN A 37 3.31 -5.15 1.45
CA ASN A 37 4.30 -5.14 0.38
C ASN A 37 3.76 -4.38 -0.85
N PRO A 38 3.67 -3.05 -0.73
CA PRO A 38 4.86 -2.24 -1.01
C PRO A 38 5.46 -1.51 0.20
N GLY A 39 4.85 -1.62 1.38
CA GLY A 39 5.17 -0.78 2.53
C GLY A 39 4.45 0.57 2.50
N ASN A 40 4.91 1.53 3.28
CA ASN A 40 4.23 2.80 3.51
C ASN A 40 5.17 4.02 3.46
N ASP A 41 6.32 3.91 2.77
CA ASP A 41 7.38 4.92 2.70
C ASP A 41 6.87 6.33 2.38
N PHE A 42 5.84 6.44 1.54
CA PHE A 42 5.26 7.71 1.10
C PHE A 42 3.92 8.05 1.77
N CYS A 43 3.43 7.24 2.71
CA CYS A 43 2.14 7.42 3.35
C CYS A 43 2.18 6.95 4.80
N ASN A 44 2.38 7.88 5.73
CA ASN A 44 2.21 7.58 7.16
C ASN A 44 0.72 7.41 7.48
N LEU A 45 0.24 6.17 7.36
CA LEU A 45 -1.19 5.81 7.41
C LEU A 45 -1.87 6.29 8.69
N ASP A 46 -1.28 6.03 9.86
CA ASP A 46 -1.87 6.39 11.15
C ASP A 46 -1.93 7.91 11.34
N GLU A 47 -0.85 8.60 11.01
CA GLU A 47 -0.77 10.06 11.09
C GLU A 47 -1.81 10.75 10.18
N LEU A 48 -2.00 10.24 8.97
CA LEU A 48 -3.00 10.75 8.04
C LEU A 48 -4.42 10.38 8.46
N LEU A 49 -4.66 9.27 9.15
CA LEU A 49 -5.98 8.94 9.69
C LEU A 49 -6.39 9.88 10.83
N GLU A 50 -5.44 10.28 11.67
CA GLU A 50 -5.69 11.07 12.87
C GLU A 50 -5.95 12.56 12.59
N SER A 51 -5.42 13.12 11.49
CA SER A 51 -5.46 14.57 11.26
C SER A 51 -5.99 14.97 9.88
N ALA A 52 -7.08 15.73 9.85
CA ALA A 52 -7.62 16.34 8.63
C ALA A 52 -6.64 17.33 7.99
N ASP A 53 -5.94 18.13 8.81
CA ASP A 53 -4.96 19.10 8.33
C ASP A 53 -3.77 18.42 7.65
N LYS A 54 -3.30 17.29 8.20
CA LYS A 54 -2.23 16.51 7.57
C LYS A 54 -2.67 15.87 6.25
N ARG A 55 -3.91 15.36 6.17
CA ARG A 55 -4.48 14.89 4.89
C ARG A 55 -4.54 16.02 3.86
N LYS A 56 -5.00 17.20 4.28
CA LYS A 56 -5.05 18.37 3.40
C LYS A 56 -3.66 18.75 2.90
N ALA A 57 -2.68 18.91 3.78
CA ALA A 57 -1.31 19.24 3.40
C ALA A 57 -0.70 18.17 2.47
N TYR A 58 -0.99 16.90 2.71
CA TYR A 58 -0.57 15.78 1.88
C TYR A 58 -1.17 15.84 0.47
N LEU A 59 -2.48 16.07 0.35
CA LEU A 59 -3.16 16.25 -0.94
C LEU A 59 -2.67 17.50 -1.67
N ASP A 60 -2.49 18.61 -0.96
CA ASP A 60 -1.98 19.87 -1.55
C ASP A 60 -0.59 19.67 -2.19
N LYS A 61 0.30 18.87 -1.58
CA LYS A 61 1.61 18.53 -2.17
C LYS A 61 1.49 17.77 -3.50
N ILE A 62 0.48 16.92 -3.63
CA ILE A 62 0.24 16.09 -4.82
C ILE A 62 -0.43 16.96 -5.91
N GLU A 63 -1.51 17.64 -5.55
CA GLU A 63 -2.33 18.43 -6.47
C GLU A 63 -1.58 19.66 -7.02
N SER A 64 -0.74 20.31 -6.20
CA SER A 64 0.09 21.44 -6.65
C SER A 64 1.10 21.06 -7.75
N ARG A 65 1.38 19.76 -7.92
CA ARG A 65 2.21 19.22 -9.00
C ARG A 65 1.39 18.73 -10.20
N GLY A 66 0.08 18.96 -10.21
CA GLY A 66 -0.83 18.46 -11.23
C GLY A 66 -1.09 16.94 -11.13
N LEU A 67 -0.67 16.31 -10.05
CA LEU A 67 -0.82 14.87 -9.83
C LEU A 67 -2.15 14.58 -9.11
N SER A 68 -2.59 13.33 -9.21
CA SER A 68 -3.73 12.80 -8.46
C SER A 68 -3.40 11.43 -7.87
N ILE A 69 -4.06 11.03 -6.79
CA ILE A 69 -3.93 9.67 -6.27
C ILE A 69 -4.93 8.79 -7.02
N SER A 70 -4.45 7.83 -7.82
CA SER A 70 -5.32 6.90 -8.54
C SER A 70 -5.82 5.76 -7.64
N ALA A 71 -4.97 5.29 -6.73
CA ALA A 71 -5.27 4.21 -5.82
C ALA A 71 -4.33 4.22 -4.59
N PHE A 72 -4.80 3.61 -3.50
CA PHE A 72 -3.93 3.15 -2.43
C PHE A 72 -3.67 1.65 -2.55
N SER A 73 -2.51 1.18 -2.13
CA SER A 73 -2.11 -0.22 -2.25
C SER A 73 -1.66 -0.77 -0.90
N CYS A 74 -2.34 -1.82 -0.45
CA CYS A 74 -2.04 -2.54 0.79
C CYS A 74 -1.99 -4.04 0.52
N HIS A 75 -0.95 -4.46 -0.19
CA HIS A 75 -0.78 -5.86 -0.57
C HIS A 75 -0.26 -6.66 0.63
N ASP A 76 -1.13 -7.47 1.23
CA ASP A 76 -0.77 -8.36 2.32
C ASP A 76 -1.72 -9.58 2.35
N ASN A 77 -1.57 -10.45 3.34
CA ASN A 77 -2.31 -11.71 3.46
C ASN A 77 -3.24 -11.73 4.70
N PRO A 78 -4.43 -11.11 4.64
CA PRO A 78 -5.40 -11.13 5.73
C PRO A 78 -6.03 -12.51 5.98
N VAL A 79 -5.78 -13.48 5.09
CA VAL A 79 -6.22 -14.89 5.25
C VAL A 79 -5.05 -15.81 5.61
N SER A 80 -3.93 -15.25 6.07
CA SER A 80 -2.76 -16.03 6.48
C SER A 80 -3.11 -17.04 7.58
N PRO A 81 -2.56 -18.26 7.54
CA PRO A 81 -2.66 -19.20 8.66
C PRO A 81 -1.89 -18.73 9.92
N ASP A 82 -0.91 -17.83 9.75
CA ASP A 82 -0.36 -17.08 10.88
C ASP A 82 -1.36 -16.00 11.30
N LYS A 83 -2.00 -16.20 12.46
CA LYS A 83 -3.05 -15.31 12.98
C LYS A 83 -2.54 -13.89 13.25
N ALA A 84 -1.32 -13.73 13.75
CA ALA A 84 -0.78 -12.41 14.05
C ALA A 84 -0.50 -11.64 12.75
N HIS A 85 0.01 -12.35 11.73
CA HIS A 85 0.14 -11.79 10.39
C HIS A 85 -1.22 -11.39 9.80
N ALA A 86 -2.20 -12.31 9.84
CA ALA A 86 -3.53 -12.08 9.29
C ALA A 86 -4.23 -10.88 9.93
N GLU A 87 -4.16 -10.75 11.26
CA GLU A 87 -4.72 -9.64 12.01
C GLU A 87 -4.07 -8.31 11.60
N LYS A 88 -2.74 -8.23 11.61
CA LYS A 88 -2.01 -7.03 11.18
C LYS A 88 -2.32 -6.63 9.72
N ALA A 89 -2.37 -7.61 8.81
CA ALA A 89 -2.74 -7.40 7.42
C ALA A 89 -4.16 -6.85 7.29
N HIS A 90 -5.11 -7.44 8.02
CA HIS A 90 -6.50 -7.00 8.03
C HIS A 90 -6.67 -5.59 8.61
N GLU A 91 -6.02 -5.28 9.73
CA GLU A 91 -6.04 -3.94 10.32
C GLU A 91 -5.51 -2.88 9.35
N THR A 92 -4.39 -3.17 8.67
CA THR A 92 -3.80 -2.28 7.66
C THR A 92 -4.78 -2.04 6.51
N PHE A 93 -5.47 -3.09 6.04
CA PHE A 93 -6.49 -2.98 4.99
C PHE A 93 -7.66 -2.08 5.43
N VAL A 94 -8.24 -2.31 6.62
CA VAL A 94 -9.36 -1.51 7.14
C VAL A 94 -8.96 -0.03 7.29
N LYS A 95 -7.77 0.23 7.83
CA LYS A 95 -7.21 1.59 7.93
C LYS A 95 -7.05 2.24 6.55
N THR A 96 -6.57 1.49 5.56
CA THR A 96 -6.39 1.96 4.18
C THR A 96 -7.73 2.32 3.54
N VAL A 97 -8.77 1.48 3.68
CA VAL A 97 -10.13 1.76 3.17
C VAL A 97 -10.70 3.02 3.82
N LYS A 98 -10.52 3.17 5.13
CA LYS A 98 -10.94 4.39 5.84
C LYS A 98 -10.21 5.63 5.32
N LEU A 99 -8.90 5.56 5.13
CA LEU A 99 -8.12 6.68 4.60
C LEU A 99 -8.55 7.03 3.16
N ALA A 100 -8.76 6.02 2.31
CA ALA A 100 -9.26 6.19 0.95
C ALA A 100 -10.59 6.96 0.93
N SER A 101 -11.53 6.57 1.80
CA SER A 101 -12.81 7.26 1.95
C SER A 101 -12.65 8.71 2.41
N LEU A 102 -11.73 8.99 3.34
CA LEU A 102 -11.51 10.35 3.85
C LEU A 102 -10.82 11.28 2.85
N MET A 103 -10.03 10.71 1.92
CA MET A 103 -9.26 11.46 0.92
C MET A 103 -9.89 11.43 -0.47
N GLY A 104 -11.04 10.77 -0.63
CA GLY A 104 -11.73 10.65 -1.91
C GLY A 104 -10.98 9.79 -2.95
N VAL A 105 -10.12 8.88 -2.50
CA VAL A 105 -9.40 7.95 -3.38
C VAL A 105 -10.32 6.80 -3.76
N PRO A 106 -10.56 6.54 -5.06
CA PRO A 106 -11.65 5.67 -5.50
C PRO A 106 -11.33 4.17 -5.38
N VAL A 107 -10.06 3.80 -5.29
CA VAL A 107 -9.61 2.41 -5.40
C VAL A 107 -8.61 2.07 -4.30
N VAL A 108 -8.77 0.88 -3.72
CA VAL A 108 -7.78 0.22 -2.86
C VAL A 108 -7.37 -1.09 -3.51
N ASN A 109 -6.11 -1.18 -3.93
CA ASN A 109 -5.51 -2.37 -4.50
C ASN A 109 -5.04 -3.33 -3.39
N THR A 110 -5.37 -4.60 -3.54
CA THR A 110 -5.03 -5.66 -2.59
C THR A 110 -4.56 -6.92 -3.33
N PHE A 111 -3.97 -7.85 -2.59
CA PHE A 111 -3.85 -9.24 -3.04
C PHE A 111 -4.96 -10.09 -2.43
N SER A 112 -5.33 -11.16 -3.12
CA SER A 112 -6.31 -12.14 -2.63
C SER A 112 -5.87 -12.85 -1.35
N GLY A 113 -4.57 -12.83 -1.05
CA GLY A 113 -3.96 -13.60 0.02
C GLY A 113 -3.84 -15.09 -0.32
N THR A 114 -3.35 -15.88 0.62
CA THR A 114 -3.13 -17.32 0.48
C THR A 114 -3.33 -18.02 1.83
N PRO A 115 -4.38 -18.85 1.96
CA PRO A 115 -4.72 -19.51 3.21
C PRO A 115 -3.81 -20.71 3.51
N GLY A 116 -3.99 -21.27 4.71
CA GLY A 116 -3.44 -22.58 5.05
C GLY A 116 -4.14 -23.72 4.28
N SER A 117 -3.52 -24.89 4.24
CA SER A 117 -4.10 -26.08 3.59
C SER A 117 -5.15 -26.81 4.45
N HIS A 118 -5.18 -26.51 5.75
CA HIS A 118 -6.07 -27.11 6.77
C HIS A 118 -6.10 -26.25 8.04
N GLU A 119 -7.04 -26.52 8.97
CA GLU A 119 -7.31 -25.73 10.19
C GLU A 119 -6.09 -25.53 11.12
N GLY A 120 -5.15 -26.48 11.15
CA GLY A 120 -3.92 -26.42 11.95
C GLY A 120 -2.69 -25.86 11.23
N SER A 121 -2.85 -25.34 10.01
CA SER A 121 -1.71 -24.84 9.22
C SER A 121 -1.02 -23.68 9.92
N LYS A 122 0.31 -23.64 9.83
CA LYS A 122 1.13 -22.51 10.30
C LYS A 122 1.70 -21.67 9.15
N TYR A 123 1.61 -22.17 7.92
CA TYR A 123 2.21 -21.57 6.74
C TYR A 123 1.22 -21.60 5.56
N PRO A 124 1.27 -20.61 4.65
CA PRO A 124 0.46 -20.60 3.44
C PRO A 124 0.62 -21.88 2.63
N ASN A 125 -0.45 -22.34 1.99
CA ASN A 125 -0.44 -23.57 1.19
C ASN A 125 0.32 -23.46 -0.14
N TRP A 126 0.78 -22.25 -0.50
CA TRP A 126 1.58 -21.99 -1.69
C TRP A 126 2.66 -20.94 -1.36
N PRO A 127 3.88 -21.03 -1.90
CA PRO A 127 4.89 -19.99 -1.73
C PRO A 127 4.41 -18.68 -2.37
N VAL A 128 4.25 -17.61 -1.58
CA VAL A 128 3.73 -16.32 -2.09
C VAL A 128 4.79 -15.24 -2.26
N THR A 129 5.98 -15.39 -1.66
CA THR A 129 7.10 -14.46 -1.82
C THR A 129 8.46 -15.17 -1.69
N LEU A 130 9.51 -14.56 -2.26
CA LEU A 130 10.88 -15.08 -2.23
C LEU A 130 11.42 -15.32 -0.81
N GLY A 131 11.02 -14.51 0.18
CA GLY A 131 11.46 -14.67 1.57
C GLY A 131 10.94 -15.93 2.28
N GLN A 132 9.85 -16.53 1.78
CA GLN A 132 9.27 -17.77 2.31
C GLN A 132 9.89 -19.03 1.68
N LEU A 133 10.68 -18.89 0.61
CA LEU A 133 11.35 -20.02 -0.04
C LEU A 133 12.53 -20.55 0.78
N ASN A 134 13.13 -19.76 1.69
CA ASN A 134 14.24 -20.21 2.54
C ASN A 134 13.84 -21.30 3.57
N THR A 135 12.54 -21.59 3.71
CA THR A 135 12.01 -22.67 4.54
C THR A 135 11.38 -23.81 3.74
N ALA A 136 11.41 -23.73 2.40
CA ALA A 136 10.70 -24.65 1.50
C ALA A 136 11.60 -25.24 0.40
N ILE A 137 12.90 -25.32 0.65
CA ILE A 137 13.83 -26.11 -0.19
C ILE A 137 14.22 -27.33 0.63
N PHE A 138 13.97 -28.51 0.03
CA PHE A 138 14.30 -29.84 0.56
C PHE A 138 15.78 -29.98 0.94
#